data_AF-A0A1F6PPI9-F1
#
_entry.id   AF-A0A1F6PPI9-F1
#
_cell.length_a   1.000
_cell.length_b   1.000
_cell.length_c   1.000
_cell.angle_alpha   90.00
_cell.angle_beta   90.00
_cell.angle_gamma   90.00
#
_symmetry.space_group_name_H-M   'P 1'
#
loop_
_entity.id
_entity.type
_entity.pdbx_description
1 polymer ?
#
loop_
_entity_poly.entity_id
_entity_poly.type
_entity_poly.pdbx_seq_one_letter_code
_entity_poly.pdbx_strand_id
1 'polypeptide(L)'
;MQYSGRWYDADPRVSLAVSCLEKASPLTQRRLARAIIKKAKAMDVNAKDHHIGFFRRWYDESRALSLAMEYFRVSPPLLQRAIAEYLIAKLVNK
;
A
#
# COMPACT_ATOMS: atom_id res chain seq x y z
N MET A 1 -7.92 -6.48 -24.84
CA MET A 1 -8.56 -5.72 -23.74
C MET A 1 -7.46 -5.13 -22.89
N GLN A 2 -7.27 -3.81 -22.94
CA GLN A 2 -6.25 -3.13 -22.14
C GLN A 2 -6.71 -3.11 -20.67
N TYR A 3 -6.00 -3.83 -19.80
CA TYR A 3 -6.17 -3.70 -18.36
C TYR A 3 -5.63 -2.32 -17.93
N SER A 4 -6.49 -1.30 -17.89
CA SER A 4 -6.15 0.00 -17.28
C SER A 4 -6.41 0.01 -15.77
N GLY A 5 -6.26 -1.14 -15.10
CA GLY A 5 -6.44 -1.27 -13.66
C GLY A 5 -5.20 -0.79 -12.90
N ARG A 6 -5.39 -0.18 -11.73
CA ARG A 6 -4.28 0.10 -10.81
C ARG A 6 -3.67 -1.24 -10.37
N TRP A 7 -2.40 -1.27 -9.98
CA TRP A 7 -1.71 -2.54 -9.66
C TRP A 7 -2.41 -3.36 -8.56
N TYR A 8 -3.11 -2.69 -7.63
CA TYR A 8 -3.84 -3.32 -6.54
C TYR A 8 -5.24 -3.80 -6.92
N ASP A 9 -5.74 -3.47 -8.12
CA ASP A 9 -7.05 -3.93 -8.59
C ASP A 9 -7.04 -5.40 -9.01
N ALA A 10 -5.86 -6.02 -9.09
CA ALA A 10 -5.70 -7.44 -9.37
C ALA A 10 -6.19 -8.36 -8.23
N ASP A 11 -6.21 -7.87 -6.99
CA ASP A 11 -6.70 -8.61 -5.83
C ASP A 11 -7.75 -7.77 -5.08
N PRO A 12 -8.99 -8.28 -4.90
CA PRO A 12 -10.07 -7.52 -4.28
C PRO A 12 -9.79 -7.16 -2.81
N ARG A 13 -9.03 -7.96 -2.06
CA ARG A 13 -8.62 -7.61 -0.69
C ARG A 13 -7.58 -6.51 -0.70
N VAL A 14 -6.62 -6.55 -1.62
CA VAL A 14 -5.60 -5.51 -1.75
C VAL A 14 -6.25 -4.19 -2.18
N SER A 15 -7.16 -4.23 -3.16
CA SER A 15 -7.92 -3.05 -3.59
C SER A 15 -8.73 -2.46 -2.44
N LEU A 16 -9.49 -3.28 -1.69
CA LEU A 16 -10.23 -2.84 -0.51
C LEU A 16 -9.32 -2.18 0.54
N ALA A 17 -8.17 -2.81 0.85
CA ALA A 17 -7.22 -2.28 1.81
C ALA A 17 -6.69 -0.90 1.39
N VAL A 18 -6.37 -0.73 0.11
CA VAL A 18 -5.91 0.55 -0.44
C VAL A 18 -7.01 1.60 -0.41
N SER A 19 -8.25 1.26 -0.77
CA SER A 19 -9.40 2.18 -0.67
C SER A 19 -9.71 2.58 0.77
N CYS A 20 -9.59 1.67 1.73
CA CYS A 20 -9.73 2.00 3.15
C CYS A 20 -8.59 2.94 3.62
N LEU A 21 -7.37 2.70 3.15
CA LEU A 21 -6.21 3.52 3.50
C LEU A 21 -6.33 4.94 2.92
N GLU A 22 -6.81 5.07 1.68
CA GLU A 22 -7.09 6.35 1.01
C GLU A 22 -8.05 7.23 1.82
N LYS A 23 -9.09 6.62 2.41
CA LYS A 23 -10.08 7.32 3.24
C LYS A 23 -9.62 7.57 4.69
N ALA A 24 -8.49 7.03 5.11
CA ALA A 24 -8.01 7.17 6.48
C ALA A 24 -7.42 8.56 6.74
N SER A 25 -7.45 9.02 8.00
CA SER A 25 -6.85 10.31 8.35
C SER A 25 -5.34 10.34 8.04
N PRO A 26 -4.74 11.51 7.72
CA PRO A 26 -3.31 11.60 7.38
C PRO A 26 -2.37 11.03 8.45
N LEU A 27 -2.75 11.15 9.73
CA LEU A 27 -1.99 10.54 10.84
C LEU A 27 -2.08 9.00 10.80
N THR A 28 -3.26 8.46 10.50
CA THR A 28 -3.47 7.02 10.35
C THR A 28 -2.72 6.48 9.13
N GLN A 29 -2.80 7.17 8.00
CA GLN A 29 -2.07 6.83 6.78
C GLN A 29 -0.56 6.74 7.02
N ARG A 30 0.04 7.76 7.66
CA ARG A 30 1.47 7.75 8.01
C ARG A 30 1.85 6.61 8.96
N ARG A 31 0.98 6.28 9.92
CA ARG A 31 1.20 5.15 10.85
C ARG A 31 1.18 3.82 10.09
N LEU A 32 0.21 3.62 9.20
CA LEU A 32 0.06 2.38 8.44
C LEU A 32 1.13 2.25 7.34
N ALA A 33 1.56 3.34 6.72
CA ALA A 33 2.68 3.36 5.78
C ALA A 33 3.95 2.77 6.40
N ARG A 34 4.29 3.21 7.63
CA ARG A 34 5.42 2.64 8.39
C ARG A 34 5.24 1.14 8.68
N ALA A 35 4.02 0.71 8.99
CA ALA A 35 3.72 -0.69 9.24
C ALA A 35 3.87 -1.57 7.99
N ILE A 36 3.43 -1.08 6.83
CA ILE A 36 3.60 -1.75 5.53
C ILE A 36 5.09 -1.98 5.26
N ILE A 37 5.91 -0.92 5.34
CA ILE A 37 7.36 -1.02 5.10
C ILE A 37 8.00 -2.00 6.09
N LYS A 38 7.65 -1.93 7.38
CA LYS A 38 8.17 -2.84 8.41
C LYS A 38 7.86 -4.30 8.09
N LYS A 39 6.63 -4.60 7.67
CA LYS A 39 6.19 -5.96 7.31
C LYS A 39 6.89 -6.47 6.06
N ALA A 40 7.04 -5.62 5.04
CA ALA A 40 7.72 -5.98 3.81
C ALA A 40 9.22 -6.28 4.06
N LYS A 41 9.91 -5.40 4.80
CA LYS A 41 11.31 -5.61 5.17
C LYS A 41 11.56 -6.85 6.04
N ALA A 42 10.61 -7.21 6.91
CA ALA A 42 10.71 -8.43 7.71
C ALA A 42 10.66 -9.72 6.87
N MET A 43 10.27 -9.62 5.60
CA MET A 43 10.23 -10.71 4.63
C MET A 43 11.29 -10.52 3.53
N ASP A 44 12.36 -9.77 3.82
CA ASP A 44 13.46 -9.45 2.91
C ASP A 44 13.05 -8.78 1.58
N VAL A 45 11.88 -8.13 1.57
CA VAL A 45 11.47 -7.32 0.41
C VAL A 45 12.29 -6.04 0.39
N ASN A 46 13.03 -5.83 -0.69
CA ASN A 46 13.77 -4.60 -0.93
C ASN A 46 13.14 -3.80 -2.07
N ALA A 47 12.35 -2.79 -1.72
CA ALA A 47 11.82 -1.85 -2.69
C ALA A 47 12.79 -0.67 -2.85
N LYS A 48 13.14 -0.36 -4.10
CA LYS A 48 13.84 0.88 -4.42
C LYS A 48 12.86 2.05 -4.22
N ASP A 49 13.35 3.15 -3.67
CA ASP A 49 12.55 4.38 -3.53
C ASP A 49 12.18 4.87 -4.93
N HIS A 50 10.96 4.56 -5.38
CA HIS A 50 10.48 4.94 -6.69
C HIS A 50 9.66 6.22 -6.54
N HIS A 51 10.36 7.33 -6.32
CA HIS A 51 9.74 8.66 -6.38
C HIS A 51 9.44 8.99 -7.85
N ILE A 52 8.30 8.53 -8.35
CA ILE A 52 7.82 8.92 -9.68
C ILE A 52 7.35 10.37 -9.54
N GLY A 53 8.14 11.32 -10.05
CA GLY A 53 7.94 12.77 -9.94
C GLY A 53 6.72 13.34 -10.68
N PHE A 54 5.73 12.49 -11.01
CA PHE A 54 4.47 12.88 -11.61
C PHE A 54 3.35 12.38 -10.70
N PHE A 55 2.71 13.29 -9.94
CA PHE A 55 1.57 13.01 -9.06
C PHE A 55 0.39 12.39 -9.83
N ARG A 56 0.44 11.08 -10.09
CA ARG A 56 -0.62 10.36 -10.82
C ARG A 56 -1.52 9.57 -9.87
N ARG A 57 -1.11 9.36 -8.62
CA ARG A 57 -1.84 8.58 -7.62
C ARG A 57 -2.01 9.38 -6.35
N TRP A 58 -3.12 9.16 -5.63
CA TRP A 58 -3.47 9.89 -4.40
C TRP A 58 -2.38 9.85 -3.32
N TYR A 59 -1.56 8.79 -3.30
CA TYR A 59 -0.51 8.59 -2.31
C TYR A 59 0.86 9.16 -2.72
N ASP A 60 0.99 9.70 -3.94
CA ASP A 60 2.27 10.24 -4.44
C ASP A 60 2.65 11.58 -3.77
N GLU A 61 1.69 12.27 -3.16
CA GLU A 61 1.92 13.51 -2.39
C GLU A 61 2.80 13.30 -1.15
N SER A 62 2.81 12.09 -0.60
CA SER A 62 3.60 11.76 0.57
C SER A 62 4.68 10.76 0.21
N ARG A 63 5.95 11.17 0.29
CA ARG A 63 7.11 10.27 0.15
C ARG A 63 6.97 9.00 0.97
N ALA A 64 6.48 9.11 2.20
CA ALA A 64 6.29 7.97 3.09
C ALA A 64 5.22 6.99 2.59
N LEU A 65 4.09 7.50 2.06
CA LEU A 65 3.04 6.65 1.50
C LEU A 65 3.47 6.08 0.15
N SER A 66 4.06 6.87 -0.74
CA SER A 66 4.57 6.41 -2.03
C SER A 66 5.58 5.27 -1.85
N LEU A 67 6.55 5.45 -0.94
CA LEU A 67 7.50 4.40 -0.60
C LEU A 67 6.80 3.15 -0.05
N ALA A 68 5.87 3.32 0.90
CA ALA A 68 5.13 2.20 1.47
C ALA A 68 4.31 1.44 0.42
N MET A 69 3.68 2.14 -0.52
CA MET A 69 2.94 1.54 -1.62
C MET A 69 3.85 0.84 -2.62
N GLU A 70 5.08 1.31 -2.82
CA GLU A 70 6.06 0.59 -3.62
C GLU A 70 6.49 -0.71 -2.93
N TYR A 71 6.79 -0.69 -1.62
CA TYR A 71 7.03 -1.90 -0.82
C TYR A 71 5.85 -2.87 -0.91
N PHE A 72 4.62 -2.36 -0.84
CA PHE A 72 3.42 -3.16 -0.98
C PHE A 72 3.32 -3.79 -2.38
N ARG A 73 3.52 -2.99 -3.44
CA ARG A 73 3.42 -3.43 -4.83
C ARG A 73 4.45 -4.50 -5.19
N VAL A 74 5.69 -4.38 -4.71
CA VAL A 74 6.76 -5.35 -5.02
C VAL A 74 6.77 -6.57 -4.09
N SER A 75 5.95 -6.54 -3.02
CA SER A 75 5.80 -7.70 -2.14
C SER A 75 5.21 -8.90 -2.92
N PRO A 76 5.58 -10.14 -2.58
CA PRO A 76 4.98 -11.33 -3.20
C PRO A 76 3.48 -11.41 -2.88
N PRO A 77 2.65 -12.06 -3.73
CA PRO A 77 1.19 -12.05 -3.58
C PRO A 77 0.67 -12.47 -2.19
N LEU A 78 1.29 -13.50 -1.58
CA LEU A 78 0.93 -13.94 -0.23
C LEU A 78 1.17 -12.85 0.82
N LEU A 79 2.28 -12.12 0.70
CA LEU A 79 2.59 -11.01 1.60
C LEU A 79 1.70 -9.80 1.33
N GLN A 80 1.37 -9.53 0.06
CA GLN A 80 0.40 -8.48 -0.27
C GLN A 80 -0.94 -8.75 0.42
N ARG A 81 -1.43 -9.98 0.33
CA ARG A 81 -2.67 -10.41 1.00
C ARG A 81 -2.58 -10.22 2.51
N ALA A 82 -1.49 -10.66 3.14
CA ALA A 82 -1.29 -10.52 4.58
C ALA A 82 -1.20 -9.05 5.04
N ILE A 83 -0.57 -8.18 4.24
CA ILE A 83 -0.53 -6.73 4.49
C ILE A 83 -1.94 -6.14 4.34
N ALA A 84 -2.69 -6.51 3.29
CA ALA A 84 -4.05 -6.04 3.06
C ALA A 84 -4.98 -6.40 4.22
N GLU A 85 -4.95 -7.64 4.69
CA GLU A 85 -5.75 -8.11 5.83
C GLU A 85 -5.41 -7.35 7.10
N TYR A 86 -4.13 -7.11 7.36
CA TYR A 86 -3.69 -6.28 8.47
C TYR A 86 -4.22 -4.84 8.37
N LEU A 87 -4.18 -4.22 7.18
CA LEU A 87 -4.69 -2.87 6.97
C LEU A 87 -6.19 -2.79 7.21
N ILE A 88 -6.97 -3.71 6.63
CA ILE A 88 -8.42 -3.78 6.79
C ILE A 88 -8.76 -3.94 8.27
N ALA A 89 -8.12 -4.87 8.98
CA ALA A 89 -8.35 -5.09 10.41
C ALA A 89 -8.06 -3.84 11.27
N LYS A 90 -7.13 -2.98 10.86
CA LYS A 90 -6.81 -1.72 11.57
C LYS A 90 -7.66 -0.53 11.17
N LEU A 91 -8.36 -0.60 10.04
CA LEU A 91 -9.13 0.50 9.48
C LEU A 91 -10.63 0.33 9.67
N VAL A 92 -11.12 -0.92 9.66
CA VAL A 92 -12.55 -1.25 9.81
C VAL A 92 -12.94 -1.43 11.27
N ASN A 93 -12.09 -2.01 12.12
CA ASN A 93 -12.38 -2.23 13.54
C ASN A 93 -12.05 -1.00 14.40
N LYS A 94 -12.50 0.19 13.99
CA LYS A 94 -12.38 1.41 14.79
C LYS A 94 -13.54 1.57 15.76
#